data_AF-A0A353QJK6-F1
#
_entry.id   AF-A0A353QJK6-F1
#
_cell.length_a   1.000
_cell.length_b   1.000
_cell.length_c   1.000
_cell.angle_alpha   90.00
_cell.angle_beta   90.00
_cell.angle_gamma   90.00
#
_symmetry.space_group_name_H-M   'P 1'
#
loop_
_entity.id
_entity.type
_entity.pdbx_description
1 polymer ?
#
loop_
_entity_poly.entity_id
_entity_poly.type
_entity_poly.pdbx_seq_one_letter_code
_entity_poly.pdbx_strand_id
1 'polypeptide(L)'
;MITPLRIAHMTPQLPIIQGGMAVRVSTGKLAAAVANAGGIGTIAGTGLSPRELIAEIRKARQQSPGYIGVNVLFAVNQFAELVRTAMREKVDFIISGAGFSRDMFTWG
;
A
#
# COMPACT_ATOMS: atom_id res chain seq x y z
N MET A 1 -8.14 25.94 -7.34
CA MET A 1 -8.52 24.76 -6.54
C MET A 1 -8.03 23.52 -7.27
N ILE A 2 -7.39 22.58 -6.57
CA ILE A 2 -6.94 21.32 -7.17
C ILE A 2 -8.15 20.37 -7.22
N THR A 3 -8.35 19.67 -8.34
CA THR A 3 -9.44 18.70 -8.49
C THR A 3 -9.32 17.57 -7.47
N PRO A 4 -10.38 17.24 -6.71
CA PRO A 4 -10.33 16.18 -5.70
C PRO A 4 -10.19 14.80 -6.36
N LEU A 5 -9.37 13.94 -5.77
CA LEU A 5 -9.25 12.53 -6.15
C LEU A 5 -10.28 11.71 -5.36
N ARG A 6 -11.03 10.86 -6.05
CA ARG A 6 -11.89 9.83 -5.42
C ARG A 6 -11.61 8.47 -6.05
N ILE A 7 -11.19 7.51 -5.23
CA ILE A 7 -10.98 6.11 -5.63
C ILE A 7 -11.78 5.25 -4.65
N ALA A 8 -12.85 4.61 -5.12
CA ALA A 8 -13.76 3.84 -4.26
C ALA A 8 -14.23 4.67 -3.03
N HIS A 9 -13.91 4.23 -1.81
CA HIS A 9 -14.22 4.90 -0.54
C HIS A 9 -13.21 5.99 -0.16
N MET A 10 -12.10 6.13 -0.90
CA MET A 10 -11.00 7.01 -0.56
C MET A 10 -11.22 8.42 -1.11
N THR A 11 -11.17 9.42 -0.23
CA THR A 11 -11.21 10.84 -0.57
C THR A 11 -10.12 11.60 0.20
N PRO A 12 -8.84 11.50 -0.21
CA PRO A 12 -7.73 12.20 0.45
C PRO A 12 -7.86 13.72 0.28
N GLN A 13 -7.22 14.49 1.17
CA GLN A 13 -7.22 15.96 1.09
C GLN A 13 -6.39 16.46 -0.09
N LEU A 14 -5.28 15.76 -0.38
CA LEU A 14 -4.41 16.01 -1.51
C LEU A 14 -4.52 14.86 -2.51
N PRO A 15 -4.68 15.13 -3.82
CA PRO A 15 -4.72 14.10 -4.86
C PRO A 15 -3.30 13.59 -5.19
N ILE A 16 -2.56 13.19 -4.16
CA ILE A 16 -1.16 12.75 -4.24
C ILE A 16 -1.06 11.36 -3.61
N ILE A 17 -0.55 10.41 -4.38
CA ILE A 17 -0.20 9.07 -3.91
C ILE A 17 1.32 8.97 -3.91
N GLN A 18 1.92 8.65 -2.76
CA GLN A 18 3.35 8.38 -2.71
C GLN A 18 3.63 7.02 -3.39
N GLY A 19 4.49 7.02 -4.40
CA GLY A 19 4.85 5.81 -5.15
C GLY A 19 5.69 4.83 -4.34
N GLY A 20 5.36 3.54 -4.39
CA GLY A 20 6.08 2.49 -3.66
C GLY A 20 7.52 2.32 -4.17
N MET A 21 8.48 2.51 -3.27
CA MET A 21 9.92 2.35 -3.53
C MET A 21 10.47 1.21 -2.66
N ALA A 22 10.95 0.14 -3.32
CA ALA A 22 11.52 -1.03 -2.68
C ALA A 22 12.85 -0.72 -1.95
N VAL A 23 13.57 -1.74 -1.50
CA VAL A 23 14.83 -1.58 -0.73
C VAL A 23 14.61 -0.77 0.55
N ARG A 24 13.44 -0.98 1.19
CA ARG A 24 13.05 -0.41 2.49
C ARG A 24 13.00 1.13 2.54
N VAL A 25 12.82 1.82 1.41
CA VAL A 25 12.53 3.26 1.42
C VAL A 25 11.07 3.51 1.85
N SER A 26 10.12 2.84 1.22
CA SER A 26 8.68 2.96 1.53
C SER A 26 8.26 2.04 2.67
N THR A 27 8.63 2.41 3.90
CA THR A 27 8.21 1.73 5.14
C THR A 27 6.89 2.29 5.68
N GLY A 28 6.34 1.65 6.72
CA GLY A 28 5.12 2.12 7.39
C GLY A 28 5.24 3.53 7.96
N LYS A 29 6.45 3.95 8.39
CA LYS A 29 6.69 5.32 8.87
C LYS A 29 6.48 6.36 7.77
N LEU A 30 7.04 6.11 6.57
CA LEU A 30 6.89 7.03 5.45
C LEU A 30 5.44 7.06 4.97
N ALA A 31 4.81 5.90 4.83
CA ALA A 31 3.41 5.80 4.44
C ALA A 31 2.49 6.58 5.40
N ALA A 32 2.68 6.42 6.72
CA ALA A 32 1.93 7.18 7.73
C ALA A 32 2.18 8.69 7.65
N ALA A 33 3.43 9.12 7.47
CA ALA A 33 3.76 10.54 7.34
C ALA A 33 3.06 11.18 6.12
N VAL A 34 3.05 10.50 4.98
CA VAL A 34 2.35 10.97 3.77
C VAL A 34 0.83 11.02 4.00
N ALA A 35 0.25 9.99 4.60
CA ALA A 35 -1.17 9.93 4.89
C ALA A 35 -1.59 11.05 5.87
N ASN A 36 -0.77 11.33 6.89
CA ASN A 36 -1.01 12.43 7.83
C ASN A 36 -0.86 13.83 7.20
N ALA A 37 -0.05 13.96 6.15
CA ALA A 37 0.05 15.19 5.36
C ALA A 37 -1.14 15.39 4.39
N GLY A 38 -2.12 14.48 4.41
CA GLY A 38 -3.33 14.57 3.60
C GLY A 38 -3.26 13.84 2.24
N GLY A 39 -2.12 13.21 1.93
CA GLY A 39 -1.98 12.34 0.75
C GLY A 39 -2.39 10.89 1.03
N ILE A 40 -1.96 10.00 0.15
CA ILE A 40 -2.14 8.54 0.28
C ILE A 40 -0.77 7.88 0.47
N GLY A 41 -0.61 7.12 1.55
CA GLY A 41 0.64 6.43 1.88
C GLY A 41 0.74 5.03 1.29
N THR A 42 1.92 4.66 0.80
CA THR A 42 2.16 3.33 0.21
C THR A 42 3.35 2.64 0.87
N ILE A 43 3.17 1.41 1.33
CA ILE A 43 4.26 0.56 1.80
C ILE A 43 4.76 -0.29 0.62
N ALA A 44 6.07 -0.38 0.39
CA ALA A 44 6.62 -1.31 -0.58
C ALA A 44 6.76 -2.70 0.06
N GLY A 45 5.89 -3.63 -0.31
CA GLY A 45 5.93 -5.02 0.15
C GLY A 45 7.00 -5.86 -0.56
N THR A 46 7.45 -5.45 -1.75
CA THR A 46 8.51 -6.15 -2.50
C THR A 46 9.79 -6.25 -1.68
N GLY A 47 10.27 -7.47 -1.45
CA GLY A 47 11.47 -7.74 -0.66
C GLY A 47 11.24 -7.85 0.85
N LEU A 48 9.99 -7.78 1.31
CA LEU A 48 9.60 -8.12 2.68
C LEU A 48 9.06 -9.55 2.74
N SER A 49 9.22 -10.19 3.90
CA SER A 49 8.42 -11.35 4.27
C SER A 49 7.00 -10.94 4.65
N PRO A 50 6.00 -11.85 4.63
CA PRO A 50 4.65 -11.58 5.11
C PRO A 50 4.61 -11.03 6.54
N ARG A 51 5.46 -11.54 7.43
CA ARG A 51 5.56 -11.09 8.82
C ARG A 51 6.05 -9.64 8.91
N GLU A 52 7.06 -9.28 8.13
CA GLU A 52 7.56 -7.91 8.06
C GLU A 52 6.53 -6.96 7.45
N LEU A 53 5.83 -7.38 6.40
CA LEU A 53 4.77 -6.61 5.78
C LEU A 53 3.63 -6.30 6.77
N ILE A 54 3.19 -7.30 7.54
CA ILE A 54 2.21 -7.11 8.62
C ILE A 54 2.70 -6.07 9.63
N ALA A 55 3.97 -6.16 10.06
CA ALA A 55 4.53 -5.23 11.02
C ALA A 55 4.56 -3.79 10.50
N GLU A 56 4.91 -3.59 9.23
CA GLU A 56 4.92 -2.26 8.60
C GLU A 56 3.50 -1.71 8.39
N ILE A 57 2.53 -2.53 7.97
CA ILE A 57 1.12 -2.11 7.84
C ILE A 57 0.57 -1.67 9.20
N ARG A 58 0.74 -2.48 10.24
CA ARG A 58 0.26 -2.15 11.59
C ARG A 58 0.93 -0.90 12.14
N LYS A 59 2.23 -0.74 11.92
CA LYS A 59 2.96 0.47 12.30
C LYS A 59 2.38 1.71 11.61
N ALA A 60 2.10 1.64 10.31
CA ALA A 60 1.49 2.76 9.59
C ALA A 60 0.10 3.11 10.14
N ARG A 61 -0.76 2.10 10.33
CA ARG A 61 -2.11 2.26 10.87
C ARG A 61 -2.15 2.80 12.30
N GLN A 62 -1.16 2.45 13.14
CA GLN A 62 -1.03 3.01 14.48
C GLN A 62 -0.65 4.50 14.47
N GLN A 63 0.01 4.96 13.41
CA GLN A 63 0.56 6.31 13.29
C GLN A 63 -0.30 7.25 12.44
N SER A 64 -1.26 6.71 11.69
CA SER A 64 -2.11 7.51 10.81
C SER A 64 -3.53 6.93 10.69
N PRO A 65 -4.56 7.77 10.82
CA PRO A 65 -5.93 7.41 10.45
C PRO A 65 -6.20 7.51 8.93
N GLY A 66 -5.21 7.92 8.13
CA GLY A 66 -5.35 8.12 6.69
C GLY A 66 -5.29 6.81 5.88
N TYR A 67 -5.34 6.94 4.56
CA TYR A 67 -5.37 5.80 3.65
C TYR A 67 -3.98 5.21 3.44
N ILE A 68 -3.88 3.89 3.61
CA ILE A 68 -2.63 3.14 3.52
C ILE A 68 -2.84 1.95 2.58
N GLY A 69 -1.95 1.83 1.59
CA GLY A 69 -1.92 0.71 0.67
C GLY A 69 -0.55 0.05 0.60
N VAL A 70 -0.47 -0.99 -0.22
CA VAL A 70 0.75 -1.77 -0.42
C VAL A 70 1.06 -1.88 -1.91
N ASN A 71 2.32 -1.65 -2.27
CA ASN A 71 2.88 -1.94 -3.58
C ASN A 71 3.64 -3.27 -3.56
N VAL A 72 3.34 -4.16 -4.49
CA VAL A 72 4.11 -5.40 -4.72
C VAL A 72 4.40 -5.53 -6.22
N LEU A 73 5.63 -5.87 -6.57
CA LEU A 73 6.01 -6.12 -7.97
C LEU A 73 5.61 -7.55 -8.34
N PHE A 74 4.88 -7.73 -9.44
CA PHE A 74 4.49 -9.05 -9.93
C PHE A 74 5.68 -9.96 -10.25
N ALA A 75 6.82 -9.37 -10.60
CA ALA A 75 8.05 -10.09 -10.94
C ALA A 75 8.69 -10.90 -9.79
N VAL A 76 8.18 -10.82 -8.54
CA VAL A 76 8.73 -11.62 -7.43
C VAL A 76 7.89 -12.87 -7.14
N ASN A 77 8.58 -13.97 -6.81
CA ASN A 77 7.96 -15.27 -6.53
C ASN A 77 6.89 -15.22 -5.42
N GLN A 78 7.02 -14.30 -4.46
CA GLN A 78 6.13 -14.18 -3.29
C GLN A 78 4.93 -13.25 -3.54
N PHE A 79 4.71 -12.78 -4.77
CA PHE A 79 3.70 -11.78 -5.09
C PHE A 79 2.31 -12.10 -4.52
N ALA A 80 1.78 -13.29 -4.81
CA ALA A 80 0.44 -13.69 -4.40
C ALA A 80 0.29 -13.74 -2.87
N GLU A 81 1.30 -14.25 -2.17
CA GLU A 81 1.30 -14.34 -0.71
C GLU A 81 1.34 -12.96 -0.06
N LEU A 82 2.18 -12.05 -0.56
CA LEU A 82 2.27 -10.68 -0.05
C LEU A 82 0.99 -9.89 -0.29
N VAL A 83 0.40 -9.99 -1.49
CA VAL A 83 -0.90 -9.36 -1.79
C VAL A 83 -1.99 -9.88 -0.88
N ARG A 84 -2.15 -11.20 -0.75
CA ARG A 84 -3.14 -11.81 0.15
C ARG A 84 -2.90 -11.46 1.62
N THR A 85 -1.65 -11.26 2.02
CA THR A 85 -1.29 -10.80 3.37
C THR A 85 -1.75 -9.35 3.59
N ALA A 86 -1.46 -8.45 2.64
CA ALA A 86 -1.95 -7.08 2.71
C ALA A 86 -3.49 -7.00 2.73
N MET A 87 -4.16 -7.82 1.91
CA MET A 87 -5.63 -7.91 1.92
C MET A 87 -6.19 -8.36 3.27
N ARG A 88 -5.58 -9.38 3.91
CA ARG A 88 -5.98 -9.84 5.25
C ARG A 88 -5.80 -8.77 6.33
N GLU A 89 -4.78 -7.92 6.21
CA GLU A 89 -4.57 -6.75 7.08
C GLU A 89 -5.42 -5.53 6.68
N LYS A 90 -6.33 -5.67 5.70
CA LYS A 90 -7.33 -4.66 5.31
C LYS A 90 -6.70 -3.32 4.92
N VAL A 91 -5.69 -3.36 4.06
CA VAL A 91 -5.16 -2.16 3.40
C VAL A 91 -6.23 -1.56 2.48
N ASP A 92 -6.18 -0.24 2.24
CA ASP A 92 -7.20 0.45 1.45
C ASP A 92 -7.08 0.15 -0.05
N PHE A 93 -5.87 -0.15 -0.53
CA PHE A 93 -5.59 -0.45 -1.92
C PHE A 93 -4.32 -1.29 -2.09
N ILE A 94 -4.20 -1.91 -3.27
CA ILE A 94 -3.01 -2.63 -3.73
C ILE A 94 -2.53 -1.99 -5.03
N ILE A 95 -1.22 -1.76 -5.15
CA ILE A 95 -0.57 -1.41 -6.42
C ILE A 95 0.24 -2.62 -6.90
N SER A 96 -0.11 -3.15 -8.07
CA SER A 96 0.71 -4.14 -8.77
C SER A 96 1.67 -3.42 -9.73
N GLY A 97 2.97 -3.56 -9.51
CA GLY A 97 4.00 -3.07 -10.43
C GLY A 97 4.60 -4.19 -11.27
N ALA A 98 5.34 -3.84 -12.32
CA ALA A 98 6.04 -4.82 -13.18
C ALA A 98 5.14 -5.98 -13.69
N GLY A 99 3.88 -5.68 -14.00
CA GLY A 99 2.86 -6.66 -14.42
C GLY A 99 1.73 -6.82 -13.41
N PHE A 100 0.85 -7.79 -13.64
CA PHE A 100 -0.25 -8.17 -12.75
C PHE A 100 -0.66 -9.63 -12.97
N SER A 101 -1.27 -10.25 -11.96
CA SER A 101 -1.94 -11.55 -12.10
C SER A 101 -3.45 -11.35 -12.26
N ARG A 102 -4.08 -12.08 -13.19
CA ARG A 102 -5.55 -12.10 -13.33
C ARG A 102 -6.23 -12.73 -12.12
N ASP A 103 -5.56 -13.62 -11.41
CA ASP A 103 -6.11 -14.28 -10.22
C ASP A 103 -6.37 -13.29 -9.08
N MET A 104 -5.73 -12.11 -9.11
CA MET A 104 -5.96 -11.06 -8.10
C MET A 104 -7.44 -10.67 -7.99
N PHE A 105 -8.18 -10.71 -9.11
CA PHE A 105 -9.60 -10.37 -9.13
C PHE A 105 -10.50 -11.44 -8.49
N THR A 106 -9.94 -12.59 -8.10
CA THR A 106 -10.69 -13.68 -7.44
C THR A 106 -10.31 -13.85 -5.97
N TRP A 107 -9.41 -13.01 -5.42
CA TRP A 107 -8.90 -13.16 -4.05
C TRP A 107 -9.68 -12.34 -3.01
N GLY A 108 -10.63 -11.53 -3.43
CA GLY A 108 -11.47 -10.68 -2.59
C GLY A 108 -12.63 -10.11 -3.38
#